data_AF-A0AAU1DBD3-F1
#
_entry.id   AF-A0AAU1DBD3-F1
#
_cell.length_a   1.000
_cell.length_b   1.000
_cell.length_c   1.000
_cell.angle_alpha   90.00
_cell.angle_beta   90.00
_cell.angle_gamma   90.00
#
_symmetry.space_group_name_H-M   'P 1'
#
loop_
_entity.id
_entity.type
_entity.pdbx_description
1 polymer ?
#
loop_
_entity_poly.entity_id
_entity_poly.type
_entity_poly.pdbx_seq_one_letter_code
_entity_poly.pdbx_strand_id
1 'polypeptide(L)'
;MASPGTPRPGGGAFSNADEIAAQLQARAARMLPSAVSVVRHYAMLLETQIKANASGRPGPNAPTGDYRRSWTHEVHVAGEAVTAIVGPAKPQGRRLEFGLVGPDSLGRVFHQPPYAHVGPAVETVSPLFVQAIGQIADGNPA
;
A
#
# COMPACT_ATOMS: atom_id res chain seq x y z
N MET A 1 -41.50 45.91 32.08
CA MET A 1 -41.86 44.77 31.20
C MET A 1 -40.57 44.08 30.80
N ALA A 2 -40.27 42.94 31.42
CA ALA A 2 -39.09 42.13 31.13
C ALA A 2 -39.50 40.96 30.23
N SER A 3 -38.90 40.84 29.05
CA SER A 3 -39.11 39.70 28.15
C SER A 3 -38.57 38.41 28.79
N PRO A 4 -39.32 37.30 28.76
CA PRO A 4 -38.80 36.01 29.21
C PRO A 4 -37.76 35.51 28.21
N GLY A 5 -36.53 35.28 28.70
CA GLY A 5 -35.45 34.70 27.91
C GLY A 5 -35.79 33.29 27.47
N THR A 6 -35.66 33.03 26.18
CA THR A 6 -35.84 31.71 25.57
C THR A 6 -34.84 30.71 26.19
N PRO A 7 -35.27 29.53 26.65
CA PRO A 7 -34.34 28.51 27.14
C PRO A 7 -33.48 28.04 25.96
N ARG A 8 -32.15 28.17 26.08
CA ARG A 8 -31.24 27.45 25.18
C ARG A 8 -31.38 25.96 25.46
N PRO A 9 -31.43 25.08 24.44
CA PRO A 9 -31.45 23.64 24.68
C PRO A 9 -30.16 23.25 25.40
N GLY A 10 -30.27 22.99 26.70
CA GLY A 10 -29.21 22.40 27.50
C GLY A 10 -28.92 21.01 26.98
N GLY A 11 -27.63 20.66 26.89
CA GLY A 11 -27.17 19.34 26.47
C GLY A 11 -27.84 18.25 27.29
N GLY A 12 -28.75 17.51 26.66
CA GLY A 12 -29.32 16.31 27.25
C GLY A 12 -28.28 15.21 27.34
N ALA A 13 -28.24 14.49 28.46
CA ALA A 13 -27.46 13.28 28.59
C ALA A 13 -27.92 12.28 27.51
N PHE A 14 -27.03 11.95 26.58
CA PHE A 14 -27.31 10.95 25.56
C PHE A 14 -27.46 9.59 26.26
N SER A 15 -28.68 9.04 26.29
CA SER A 15 -29.00 7.78 26.97
C SER A 15 -28.31 6.55 26.35
N ASN A 16 -27.65 6.73 25.21
CA ASN A 16 -26.92 5.70 24.46
C ASN A 16 -25.42 5.99 24.34
N ALA A 17 -24.87 6.94 25.12
CA ALA A 17 -23.44 7.28 25.05
C ALA A 17 -22.53 6.06 25.28
N ASP A 18 -22.85 5.26 26.29
CA ASP A 18 -22.08 4.05 26.62
C ASP A 18 -22.17 2.98 25.51
N GLU A 19 -23.32 2.87 24.85
CA GLU A 19 -23.52 1.96 23.72
C GLU A 19 -22.69 2.39 22.50
N ILE A 20 -22.70 3.70 22.18
CA ILE A 20 -21.86 4.26 21.10
C ILE A 20 -20.38 4.05 21.42
N ALA A 21 -19.96 4.29 22.66
CA ALA A 21 -18.57 4.07 23.08
C ALA A 21 -18.15 2.60 22.93
N ALA A 22 -18.99 1.65 23.34
CA ALA A 22 -18.74 0.23 23.17
C ALA A 22 -18.67 -0.18 21.68
N GLN A 23 -19.56 0.35 20.84
CA GLN A 23 -19.54 0.10 19.40
C GLN A 23 -18.28 0.66 18.74
N LEU A 24 -17.83 1.86 19.15
CA LEU A 24 -16.59 2.47 18.65
C LEU A 24 -15.36 1.66 19.07
N GLN A 25 -15.29 1.22 20.34
CA GLN A 25 -14.20 0.38 20.85
C GLN A 25 -14.13 -0.95 20.08
N ALA A 26 -15.27 -1.59 19.84
CA ALA A 26 -15.34 -2.83 19.08
C ALA A 26 -14.94 -2.65 17.60
N ARG A 27 -15.24 -1.49 17.00
CA ARG A 27 -14.75 -1.15 15.65
C ARG A 27 -13.24 -0.92 15.65
N ALA A 28 -12.73 -0.12 16.57
CA ALA A 28 -11.29 0.15 16.69
C ALA A 28 -10.47 -1.14 16.84
N ALA A 29 -10.96 -2.09 17.64
CA ALA A 29 -10.31 -3.40 17.83
C ALA A 29 -10.18 -4.23 16.53
N ARG A 30 -11.01 -3.98 15.52
CA ARG A 30 -10.97 -4.68 14.22
C ARG A 30 -10.14 -3.95 13.17
N MET A 31 -9.86 -2.65 13.34
CA MET A 31 -9.17 -1.84 12.33
C MET A 31 -7.77 -2.37 12.04
N LEU A 32 -6.97 -2.64 13.07
CA LEU A 32 -5.58 -3.06 12.87
C LEU A 32 -5.47 -4.44 12.18
N PRO A 33 -6.17 -5.50 12.61
CA PRO A 33 -6.18 -6.77 11.87
C PRO A 33 -6.63 -6.63 10.41
N SER A 34 -7.67 -5.81 10.15
CA SER A 34 -8.13 -5.54 8.78
C SER A 34 -7.07 -4.81 7.94
N ALA A 35 -6.42 -3.79 8.50
CA ALA A 35 -5.33 -3.09 7.83
C ALA A 35 -4.16 -4.02 7.51
N VAL A 36 -3.78 -4.90 8.44
CA VAL A 36 -2.76 -5.94 8.21
C VAL A 36 -3.14 -6.86 7.04
N SER A 37 -4.39 -7.31 7.00
CA SER A 37 -4.89 -8.17 5.92
C SER A 37 -4.81 -7.48 4.56
N VAL A 38 -5.31 -6.23 4.47
CA VAL A 38 -5.29 -5.45 3.24
C VAL A 38 -3.86 -5.13 2.79
N VAL A 39 -3.00 -4.64 3.68
CA VAL A 39 -1.60 -4.34 3.32
C VAL A 39 -0.87 -5.60 2.83
N ARG A 40 -1.06 -6.75 3.49
CA ARG A 40 -0.48 -8.02 3.03
C ARG A 40 -1.01 -8.42 1.66
N HIS A 41 -2.32 -8.35 1.46
CA HIS A 41 -2.95 -8.70 0.18
C HIS A 41 -2.41 -7.85 -0.97
N TYR A 42 -2.38 -6.53 -0.80
CA TYR A 42 -1.92 -5.62 -1.83
C TYR A 42 -0.40 -5.67 -2.06
N ALA A 43 0.39 -6.01 -1.05
CA ALA A 43 1.81 -6.32 -1.23
C ALA A 43 2.02 -7.54 -2.14
N MET A 44 1.24 -8.61 -1.94
CA MET A 44 1.26 -9.80 -2.81
C MET A 44 0.81 -9.48 -4.24
N LEU A 45 -0.23 -8.66 -4.41
CA LEU A 45 -0.69 -8.23 -5.73
C LEU A 45 0.35 -7.38 -6.44
N LEU A 46 0.98 -6.44 -5.74
CA LEU A 46 2.05 -5.61 -6.28
C LEU A 46 3.24 -6.48 -6.73
N GLU A 47 3.72 -7.38 -5.87
CA GLU A 47 4.78 -8.32 -6.23
C GLU A 47 4.41 -9.16 -7.47
N THR A 48 3.18 -9.68 -7.52
CA THR A 48 2.68 -10.47 -8.65
C THR A 48 2.66 -9.67 -9.94
N GLN A 49 2.16 -8.43 -9.89
CA GLN A 49 2.08 -7.55 -11.06
C GLN A 49 3.47 -7.16 -11.54
N ILE A 50 4.41 -6.86 -10.64
CA ILE A 50 5.81 -6.60 -10.98
C ILE A 50 6.43 -7.81 -11.66
N LYS A 51 6.20 -9.02 -11.12
CA LYS A 51 6.69 -10.27 -11.72
C LYS A 51 6.10 -10.53 -13.10
N ALA A 52 4.83 -10.21 -13.32
CA ALA A 52 4.16 -10.31 -14.61
C ALA A 52 4.76 -9.30 -15.61
N ASN A 53 4.92 -8.04 -15.21
CA ASN A 53 5.55 -7.01 -16.04
C ASN A 53 7.02 -7.33 -16.36
N ALA A 54 7.73 -8.02 -15.46
CA ALA A 54 9.10 -8.48 -15.65
C ALA A 54 9.25 -9.78 -16.47
N SER A 55 8.19 -10.24 -17.15
CA SER A 55 8.21 -11.47 -17.95
C SER A 55 8.31 -11.25 -19.46
N GLY A 56 8.32 -10.00 -19.92
CA GLY A 56 8.37 -9.66 -21.34
C GLY A 56 8.40 -8.15 -21.56
N ARG A 57 8.44 -7.72 -22.84
CA ARG A 57 8.38 -6.30 -23.20
C ARG A 57 7.04 -5.69 -22.77
N PRO A 58 6.99 -4.45 -22.25
CA PRO A 58 8.05 -3.43 -22.16
C PRO A 58 9.06 -3.63 -21.01
N GLY A 59 8.82 -4.58 -20.11
CA GLY A 59 9.73 -4.92 -19.03
C GLY A 59 10.95 -5.76 -19.46
N PRO A 60 11.79 -6.18 -18.48
CA PRO A 60 13.00 -6.92 -18.74
C PRO A 60 12.68 -8.33 -19.26
N ASN A 61 13.28 -8.72 -20.38
CA ASN A 61 13.25 -10.10 -20.86
C ASN A 61 14.44 -10.87 -20.25
N ALA A 62 14.37 -11.18 -18.95
CA ALA A 62 15.45 -11.87 -18.25
C ALA A 62 15.44 -13.38 -18.60
N PRO A 63 16.45 -13.92 -19.30
CA PRO A 63 16.39 -15.27 -19.90
C PRO A 63 16.18 -16.41 -18.89
N THR A 64 16.74 -16.29 -17.68
CA THR A 64 16.69 -17.33 -16.65
C THR A 64 15.56 -17.15 -15.64
N GLY A 65 14.86 -16.01 -15.68
CA GLY A 65 13.83 -15.67 -14.68
C GLY A 65 14.35 -15.39 -13.27
N ASP A 66 15.67 -15.43 -13.03
CA ASP A 66 16.28 -15.22 -11.70
C ASP A 66 15.94 -13.85 -11.12
N TYR A 67 15.91 -12.83 -11.98
CA TYR A 67 15.50 -11.49 -11.59
C TYR A 67 14.05 -11.47 -11.10
N ARG A 68 13.14 -12.05 -11.89
CA ARG A 68 11.71 -12.16 -11.55
C ARG A 68 11.51 -12.92 -10.24
N ARG A 69 12.22 -14.03 -10.03
CA ARG A 69 12.13 -14.84 -8.80
C ARG A 69 12.65 -14.12 -7.56
N SER A 70 13.54 -13.13 -7.72
CA SER A 70 14.12 -12.39 -6.61
C SER A 70 13.22 -11.33 -5.98
N TRP A 71 12.07 -11.06 -6.59
CA TRP A 71 11.06 -10.16 -6.04
C TRP A 71 10.31 -10.83 -4.90
N THR A 72 10.24 -10.12 -3.78
CA THR A 72 9.54 -10.51 -2.56
C THR A 72 8.89 -9.30 -1.91
N HIS A 73 8.03 -9.53 -0.93
CA HIS A 73 7.48 -8.52 -0.06
C HIS A 73 7.70 -8.88 1.41
N GLU A 74 7.79 -7.87 2.24
CA GLU A 74 7.85 -7.97 3.71
C GLU A 74 6.79 -7.04 4.30
N VAL A 75 6.09 -7.52 5.34
CA VAL A 75 5.05 -6.75 6.04
C VAL A 75 5.50 -6.51 7.47
N HIS A 76 5.51 -5.25 7.88
CA HIS A 76 5.89 -4.80 9.21
C HIS A 76 4.69 -4.16 9.90
N VAL A 77 4.49 -4.51 11.17
CA VAL A 77 3.50 -3.90 12.06
C VAL A 77 4.26 -3.24 13.19
N ALA A 78 4.11 -1.92 13.32
CA ALA A 78 4.78 -1.12 14.34
C ALA A 78 3.74 -0.25 15.05
N GLY A 79 3.31 -0.69 16.24
CA GLY A 79 2.20 -0.05 16.95
C GLY A 79 0.92 -0.12 16.10
N GLU A 80 0.37 1.05 15.78
CA GLU A 80 -0.82 1.20 14.94
C GLU A 80 -0.51 1.34 13.44
N ALA A 81 0.77 1.41 13.06
CA ALA A 81 1.18 1.52 11.67
C ALA A 81 1.44 0.13 11.05
N VAL A 82 0.91 -0.07 9.84
CA VAL A 82 1.17 -1.26 9.02
C VAL A 82 1.85 -0.79 7.73
N THR A 83 3.01 -1.36 7.42
CA THR A 83 3.78 -1.02 6.21
C THR A 83 4.18 -2.30 5.48
N ALA A 84 4.18 -2.27 4.15
CA ALA A 84 4.78 -3.32 3.34
C ALA A 84 5.90 -2.75 2.46
N ILE A 85 6.96 -3.52 2.30
CA ILE A 85 8.08 -3.22 1.41
C ILE A 85 8.10 -4.30 0.34
N VAL A 86 8.07 -3.91 -0.94
CA VAL A 86 8.17 -4.81 -2.09
C VAL A 86 9.44 -4.48 -2.86
N GLY A 87 10.33 -5.45 -3.05
CA GLY A 87 11.62 -5.21 -3.66
C GLY A 87 12.31 -6.44 -4.23
N PRO A 88 13.27 -6.27 -5.16
CA PRO A 88 14.10 -7.35 -5.65
C PRO A 88 15.36 -7.52 -4.80
N ALA A 89 15.81 -8.76 -4.59
CA ALA A 89 17.13 -9.04 -4.00
C ALA A 89 18.31 -8.83 -4.98
N LYS A 90 18.04 -8.44 -6.22
CA LYS A 90 19.04 -8.30 -7.28
C LYS A 90 19.46 -6.84 -7.47
N PRO A 91 20.78 -6.52 -7.44
CA PRO A 91 21.28 -5.14 -7.48
C PRO A 91 20.94 -4.42 -8.80
N GLN A 92 20.78 -5.16 -9.89
CA GLN A 92 20.42 -4.59 -11.18
C GLN A 92 18.98 -4.04 -11.26
N GLY A 93 18.14 -4.18 -10.23
CA GLY A 93 16.73 -3.78 -10.30
C GLY A 93 16.51 -2.32 -10.70
N ARG A 94 17.24 -1.39 -10.07
CA ARG A 94 17.17 0.05 -10.42
C ARG A 94 17.62 0.31 -11.86
N ARG A 95 18.69 -0.37 -12.28
CA ARG A 95 19.21 -0.27 -13.65
C ARG A 95 18.20 -0.78 -14.68
N LEU A 96 17.45 -1.84 -14.36
CA LEU A 96 16.41 -2.35 -15.24
C LEU A 96 15.22 -1.40 -15.30
N GLU A 97 14.80 -0.82 -14.17
CA GLU A 97 13.67 0.11 -14.14
C GLU A 97 13.96 1.42 -14.88
N PHE A 98 15.14 2.02 -14.66
CA PHE A 98 15.46 3.37 -15.14
C PHE A 98 16.44 3.40 -16.32
N GLY A 99 16.98 2.25 -16.73
CA GLY A 99 18.05 2.19 -17.71
C GLY A 99 19.42 2.59 -17.14
N LEU A 100 20.46 2.49 -17.97
CA LEU A 100 21.79 3.00 -17.67
C LEU A 100 22.50 3.35 -18.98
N VAL A 101 22.93 4.61 -19.07
CA VAL A 101 23.80 5.10 -20.14
C VAL A 101 25.08 5.61 -19.49
N GLY A 102 26.22 5.02 -19.85
CA GLY A 102 27.54 5.41 -19.34
C GLY A 102 28.26 4.32 -18.54
N PRO A 103 29.41 4.66 -17.96
CA PRO A 103 30.25 3.71 -17.22
C PRO A 103 29.65 3.34 -15.86
N ASP A 104 29.78 2.08 -15.46
CA ASP A 104 29.55 1.66 -14.08
C ASP A 104 30.78 1.90 -13.19
N SER A 105 30.70 1.56 -11.91
CA SER A 105 31.81 1.70 -10.96
C SER A 105 33.04 0.86 -11.29
N LEU A 106 32.93 -0.09 -12.24
CA LEU A 106 34.02 -0.92 -12.75
C LEU A 106 34.52 -0.40 -14.12
N GLY A 107 34.04 0.75 -14.59
CA GLY A 107 34.42 1.36 -15.87
C GLY A 107 33.78 0.73 -17.11
N ARG A 108 32.83 -0.21 -16.95
CA ARG A 108 32.12 -0.83 -18.08
C ARG A 108 31.06 0.12 -18.59
N VAL A 109 31.09 0.43 -19.88
CA VAL A 109 30.10 1.32 -20.51
C VAL A 109 28.87 0.53 -20.94
N PHE A 110 27.70 0.96 -20.46
CA PHE A 110 26.41 0.40 -20.85
C PHE A 110 25.59 1.40 -21.66
N HIS A 111 24.82 0.86 -22.60
CA HIS A 111 23.75 1.56 -23.32
C HIS A 111 22.46 0.77 -23.17
N GLN A 112 21.97 0.71 -21.93
CA GLN A 112 20.77 -0.04 -21.56
C GLN A 112 19.57 0.89 -21.48
N PRO A 113 18.52 0.70 -22.31
CA PRO A 113 17.28 1.47 -22.16
C PRO A 113 16.51 1.04 -20.89
N PRO A 114 15.60 1.89 -20.39
CA PRO A 114 14.69 1.53 -19.31
C PRO A 114 13.76 0.39 -19.73
N TYR A 115 13.53 -0.53 -18.80
CA TYR A 115 12.57 -1.62 -18.90
C TYR A 115 11.62 -1.54 -17.71
N ALA A 116 10.79 -0.50 -17.71
CA ALA A 116 9.88 -0.18 -16.62
C ALA A 116 8.90 -1.32 -16.37
N HIS A 117 8.84 -1.77 -15.13
CA HIS A 117 7.97 -2.86 -14.69
C HIS A 117 7.43 -2.62 -13.27
N VAL A 118 8.11 -1.81 -12.47
CA VAL A 118 7.66 -1.38 -11.14
C VAL A 118 6.66 -0.24 -11.24
N GLY A 119 7.00 0.85 -11.95
CA GLY A 119 6.11 2.01 -12.13
C GLY A 119 4.72 1.61 -12.64
N PRO A 120 4.60 0.86 -13.74
CA PRO A 120 3.30 0.41 -14.25
C PRO A 120 2.54 -0.49 -13.26
N ALA A 121 3.24 -1.28 -12.44
CA ALA A 121 2.60 -2.11 -11.42
C ALA A 121 2.04 -1.24 -10.27
N VAL A 122 2.77 -0.21 -9.86
CA VAL A 122 2.31 0.78 -8.88
C VAL A 122 1.07 1.50 -9.40
N GLU A 123 1.10 2.00 -10.65
CA GLU A 123 -0.04 2.66 -11.28
C GLU A 123 -1.29 1.79 -11.31
N THR A 124 -1.13 0.48 -11.49
CA THR A 124 -2.24 -0.50 -11.50
C THR A 124 -2.77 -0.78 -10.10
N VAL A 125 -1.89 -0.99 -9.12
CA VAL A 125 -2.26 -1.54 -7.80
C VAL A 125 -2.60 -0.44 -6.79
N SER A 126 -1.97 0.74 -6.89
CA SER A 126 -2.16 1.83 -5.92
C SER A 126 -3.61 2.31 -5.78
N PRO A 127 -4.40 2.52 -6.85
CA PRO A 127 -5.79 2.95 -6.71
C PRO A 127 -6.65 1.94 -5.95
N LEU A 128 -6.44 0.65 -6.22
CA LEU A 128 -7.16 -0.44 -5.57
C LEU A 128 -6.79 -0.54 -4.08
N PHE A 129 -5.50 -0.39 -3.76
CA PHE A 129 -5.04 -0.38 -2.37
C PHE A 129 -5.63 0.79 -1.57
N VAL A 130 -5.61 2.00 -2.16
CA VAL A 130 -6.20 3.21 -1.52
C VAL A 130 -7.69 3.01 -1.28
N GLN A 131 -8.42 2.44 -2.25
CA GLN A 131 -9.83 2.13 -2.11
C GLN A 131 -10.10 1.14 -0.95
N ALA A 132 -9.33 0.05 -0.87
CA ALA A 132 -9.52 -0.97 0.17
C ALA A 132 -9.20 -0.44 1.58
N ILE A 133 -8.17 0.39 1.72
CA ILE A 133 -7.88 1.07 2.99
C ILE A 133 -9.00 2.05 3.37
N GLY A 134 -9.55 2.78 2.39
CA GLY A 134 -10.72 3.65 2.59
C GLY A 134 -11.93 2.89 3.13
N GLN A 135 -12.22 1.71 2.58
CA GLN A 135 -13.32 0.85 3.05
C GLN A 135 -13.14 0.44 4.52
N ILE A 136 -11.92 0.09 4.94
CA ILE A 136 -11.63 -0.22 6.35
C ILE A 136 -11.89 1.00 7.24
N ALA A 137 -11.46 2.20 6.81
CA ALA A 137 -11.67 3.43 7.57
C ALA A 137 -13.16 3.77 7.73
N ASP A 138 -13.97 3.51 6.69
CA ASP A 138 -15.42 3.69 6.71
C ASP A 138 -16.16 2.59 7.51
N GLY A 139 -15.44 1.55 7.93
CA GLY A 139 -16.02 0.40 8.65
C GLY A 139 -16.74 -0.61 7.76
N ASN A 140 -16.53 -0.53 6.45
CA ASN A 140 -17.01 -1.52 5.49
C ASN A 140 -15.98 -2.66 5.35
N PRO A 141 -16.43 -3.90 5.09
CA PRO A 141 -15.50 -4.96 4.72
C PRO A 141 -14.80 -4.57 3.40
N ALA A 142 -13.46 -4.69 3.40
CA ALA A 142 -12.61 -4.57 2.22
C ALA A 142 -12.58 -5.87 1.41
#